data_AF-A0A1E4JUT8-F1
#
_entry.id   AF-A0A1E4JUT8-F1
#
_cell.length_a   1.000
_cell.length_b   1.000
_cell.length_c   1.000
_cell.angle_alpha   90.00
_cell.angle_beta   90.00
_cell.angle_gamma   90.00
#
_symmetry.space_group_name_H-M   'P 1'
#
loop_
_entity.id
_entity.type
_entity.pdbx_description
1 polymer ?
#
loop_
_entity_poly.entity_id
_entity_poly.type
_entity_poly.pdbx_seq_one_letter_code
_entity_poly.pdbx_strand_id
1 'polypeptide(L)'
;MRTKVTWTINNQSGQKLFYGLYNDSDDVCRIVLDSMYGEMESGHSVDTDVSQSRLKIRFWKSMPTMGFGGDAYTDGVLVNTNASVTISGNAKVTQGKADEFSNKPAGQVTFLEVSAGTMSDSDIVRAIFLLAAGKIPYVGGAVEKVLGLLWPEDHQSPEELMKKSEERMKRWVQGLIDQYDLGTMKQELAGLRRSIAEYHETKNPPDRPGRLDGCIRRINAIIDHFTKANYTPGSLSFVLELAMIHLTLLRERVLFTKEIYGSEVDKPLYLKQLGAAISEYQGFVAKTGIPGELAWRQRQIKSEPLIGRQNAVYGWSLKDYVTRECHKFSLSGRSQLHQGPAEVCLNFYKAQANNSYERELQAAALDASLLWSRVLPGHENDQPIALDRIVWTGPYAGLSYMEGNEHNFTIGDIHEQSGRRLTRIKVRAADRIDALRFDFDDRDGRWFGNTSGGKEYTIDLPTGVFVTSIETWWNFDLFAIAFRLSDGRRYDFGKSGRGEVHQVAAYPEHAVRGIKLADRLHEMHVGFTPLPDYYQRIAAKPA
;
A
#
# COMPACT_ATOMS: atom_id res chain seq x y z
N MET A 1 2.25 -2.33 -5.50
CA MET A 1 1.33 -3.05 -4.57
C MET A 1 0.01 -3.37 -5.25
N ARG A 2 -0.13 -4.56 -5.83
CA ARG A 2 -1.44 -5.13 -6.17
C ARG A 2 -1.74 -6.12 -5.05
N THR A 3 -2.90 -6.06 -4.41
CA THR A 3 -3.60 -7.33 -4.19
C THR A 3 -3.95 -7.80 -5.59
N LYS A 4 -3.21 -8.79 -6.09
CA LYS A 4 -3.43 -9.36 -7.42
C LYS A 4 -4.93 -9.64 -7.51
N VAL A 5 -5.65 -9.00 -8.43
CA VAL A 5 -7.02 -9.42 -8.73
C VAL A 5 -6.84 -10.76 -9.40
N THR A 6 -6.87 -11.78 -8.58
CA THR A 6 -6.50 -13.13 -8.96
C THR A 6 -7.76 -13.72 -9.55
N TRP A 7 -7.88 -13.59 -10.87
CA TRP A 7 -8.97 -14.17 -11.61
C TRP A 7 -8.62 -15.63 -11.93
N THR A 8 -9.42 -16.55 -11.41
CA THR A 8 -9.18 -17.99 -11.57
C THR A 8 -9.85 -18.52 -12.83
N ILE A 9 -9.08 -19.21 -13.65
CA ILE A 9 -9.54 -19.97 -14.82
C ILE A 9 -9.47 -21.45 -14.46
N ASN A 10 -10.58 -22.17 -14.55
CA ASN A 10 -10.67 -23.59 -14.24
C ASN A 10 -10.82 -24.42 -15.52
N ASN A 11 -9.98 -25.42 -15.71
CA ASN A 11 -10.14 -26.39 -16.80
C ASN A 11 -10.88 -27.63 -16.30
N GLN A 12 -12.15 -27.77 -16.67
CA GLN A 12 -12.95 -28.97 -16.43
C GLN A 12 -13.32 -29.66 -17.75
N SER A 13 -12.50 -29.47 -18.78
CA SER A 13 -12.80 -29.97 -20.12
C SER A 13 -12.54 -31.46 -20.31
N GLY A 14 -11.82 -32.11 -19.39
CA GLY A 14 -11.37 -33.50 -19.56
C GLY A 14 -10.12 -33.63 -20.44
N GLN A 15 -9.56 -32.52 -20.93
CA GLN A 15 -8.34 -32.51 -21.74
C GLN A 15 -7.45 -31.33 -21.38
N LYS A 16 -6.17 -31.42 -21.77
CA LYS A 16 -5.21 -30.33 -21.72
C LYS A 16 -5.63 -29.23 -22.70
N LEU A 17 -5.55 -27.97 -22.26
CA LEU A 17 -5.88 -26.80 -23.08
C LEU A 17 -4.82 -25.72 -22.97
N PHE A 18 -4.74 -24.90 -24.01
CA PHE A 18 -4.07 -23.60 -23.99
C PHE A 18 -5.13 -22.50 -23.88
N TYR A 19 -4.84 -21.40 -23.19
CA TYR A 19 -5.75 -20.27 -23.06
C TYR A 19 -5.05 -18.94 -23.33
N GLY A 20 -5.84 -17.95 -23.75
CA GLY A 20 -5.36 -16.63 -24.17
C GLY A 20 -6.37 -15.57 -23.79
N LEU A 21 -5.87 -14.40 -23.36
CA LEU A 21 -6.66 -13.31 -22.79
C LEU A 21 -6.59 -12.08 -23.68
N TYR A 22 -7.73 -11.55 -24.06
CA TYR A 22 -7.89 -10.48 -25.06
C TYR A 22 -8.79 -9.37 -24.53
N ASN A 23 -8.62 -8.14 -25.04
CA ASN A 23 -9.57 -7.06 -24.76
C ASN A 23 -10.81 -7.26 -25.63
N ASP A 24 -11.76 -6.34 -25.48
CA ASP A 24 -12.98 -6.31 -26.29
C ASP A 24 -12.67 -6.15 -27.79
N SER A 25 -11.56 -5.50 -28.17
CA SER A 25 -11.08 -5.33 -29.55
C SER A 25 -10.26 -6.50 -30.10
N ASP A 26 -10.17 -7.63 -29.37
CA ASP A 26 -9.39 -8.82 -29.74
C ASP A 26 -7.87 -8.61 -29.81
N ASP A 27 -7.34 -7.51 -29.26
CA ASP A 27 -5.93 -7.37 -28.97
C ASP A 27 -5.57 -8.17 -27.72
N VAL A 28 -4.42 -8.85 -27.77
CA VAL A 28 -3.92 -9.65 -26.66
C VAL A 28 -3.67 -8.75 -25.44
N CYS A 29 -4.39 -9.00 -24.34
CA CYS A 29 -4.32 -8.20 -23.12
C CYS A 29 -3.21 -8.61 -22.18
N ARG A 30 -2.73 -9.86 -22.28
CA ARG A 30 -1.69 -10.35 -21.38
C ARG A 30 -0.85 -11.44 -22.02
N ILE A 31 0.45 -11.16 -22.09
CA ILE A 31 1.52 -12.15 -22.24
C ILE A 31 1.71 -12.76 -20.84
N VAL A 32 1.07 -13.89 -20.56
CA VAL A 32 1.24 -14.59 -19.28
C VAL A 32 2.49 -15.45 -19.43
N LEU A 33 3.55 -15.15 -18.67
CA LEU A 33 4.80 -15.93 -18.60
C LEU A 33 5.57 -16.01 -19.93
N ASP A 34 6.26 -14.93 -20.35
CA ASP A 34 7.15 -14.89 -21.53
C ASP A 34 6.60 -15.49 -22.84
N SER A 35 5.29 -15.72 -22.91
CA SER A 35 4.61 -16.41 -23.99
C SER A 35 3.17 -15.88 -24.15
N MET A 36 2.63 -16.02 -25.36
CA MET A 36 1.31 -15.47 -25.72
C MET A 36 0.13 -16.24 -25.09
N TYR A 37 0.36 -17.40 -24.49
CA TYR A 37 -0.69 -18.33 -24.05
C TYR A 37 -0.30 -19.04 -22.76
N GLY A 38 -1.27 -19.29 -21.88
CA GLY A 38 -1.08 -20.17 -20.73
C GLY A 38 -1.52 -21.59 -21.03
N GLU A 39 -0.88 -22.57 -20.41
CA GLU A 39 -1.20 -23.99 -20.54
C GLU A 39 -1.86 -24.51 -19.26
N MET A 40 -2.86 -25.38 -19.38
CA MET A 40 -3.59 -25.92 -18.23
C MET A 40 -4.08 -27.35 -18.48
N GLU A 41 -3.68 -28.28 -17.60
CA GLU A 41 -4.19 -29.65 -17.59
C GLU A 41 -5.65 -29.72 -17.13
N SER A 42 -6.34 -30.81 -17.44
CA SER A 42 -7.70 -31.03 -16.95
C SER A 42 -7.72 -31.17 -15.42
N GLY A 43 -8.68 -30.52 -14.77
CA GLY A 43 -8.82 -30.45 -13.32
C GLY A 43 -7.96 -29.37 -12.65
N HIS A 44 -7.12 -28.66 -13.41
CA HIS A 44 -6.30 -27.59 -12.87
C HIS A 44 -7.04 -26.24 -12.88
N SER A 45 -6.59 -25.36 -11.99
CA SER A 45 -6.99 -23.96 -11.91
C SER A 45 -5.75 -23.09 -12.10
N VAL A 46 -5.85 -22.05 -12.92
CA VAL A 46 -4.80 -21.05 -13.09
C VAL A 46 -5.31 -19.70 -12.64
N ASP A 47 -4.54 -19.12 -11.74
CA ASP A 47 -4.75 -17.80 -11.18
C ASP A 47 -3.99 -16.76 -12.01
N THR A 48 -4.71 -15.89 -12.71
CA THR A 48 -4.13 -14.82 -13.52
C THR A 48 -4.53 -13.44 -12.97
N ASP A 49 -3.63 -12.47 -13.12
CA ASP A 49 -3.78 -11.10 -12.66
C ASP A 49 -4.15 -10.20 -13.85
N VAL A 50 -5.38 -9.70 -13.86
CA VAL A 50 -5.94 -8.93 -14.97
C VAL A 50 -6.47 -7.60 -14.46
N SER A 51 -6.11 -6.50 -15.13
CA SER A 51 -6.48 -5.15 -14.71
C SER A 51 -7.81 -4.65 -15.30
N GLN A 52 -8.31 -5.32 -16.34
CA GLN A 52 -9.58 -4.99 -16.97
C GLN A 52 -10.73 -5.69 -16.25
N SER A 53 -11.87 -5.02 -16.14
CA SER A 53 -13.10 -5.60 -15.55
C SER A 53 -13.80 -6.62 -16.46
N ARG A 54 -13.45 -6.61 -17.76
CA ARG A 54 -13.97 -7.50 -18.79
C ARG A 54 -12.85 -7.88 -19.75
N LEU A 55 -12.85 -9.14 -20.18
CA LEU A 55 -11.88 -9.69 -21.12
C LEU A 55 -12.55 -10.76 -21.98
N LYS A 56 -12.06 -10.96 -23.18
CA LYS A 56 -12.34 -12.17 -23.95
C LYS A 56 -11.33 -13.26 -23.58
N ILE A 57 -11.81 -14.44 -23.28
CA ILE A 57 -10.98 -15.64 -23.11
C ILE A 57 -11.22 -16.61 -24.26
N ARG A 58 -10.13 -17.14 -24.82
CA ARG A 58 -10.14 -18.20 -25.83
C ARG A 58 -9.36 -19.40 -25.32
N PHE A 59 -9.80 -20.59 -25.69
CA PHE A 59 -9.09 -21.83 -25.42
C PHE A 59 -8.74 -22.55 -26.73
N TRP A 60 -7.63 -23.28 -26.77
CA TRP A 60 -7.20 -24.12 -27.89
C TRP A 60 -6.81 -25.52 -27.42
N LYS A 61 -7.00 -26.52 -28.28
CA LYS A 61 -6.58 -27.91 -28.01
C LYS A 61 -5.08 -28.13 -28.18
N SER A 62 -4.44 -27.30 -28.99
CA SER A 62 -3.00 -27.32 -29.28
C SER A 62 -2.44 -25.90 -29.20
N MET A 63 -1.12 -25.78 -29.02
CA MET A 63 -0.47 -24.48 -28.97
C MET A 63 -0.68 -23.77 -30.31
N PRO A 64 -1.37 -22.61 -30.35
CA PRO A 64 -1.59 -21.91 -31.61
C PRO A 64 -0.24 -21.44 -32.19
N THR A 65 -0.01 -21.74 -33.47
CA THR A 65 1.09 -21.17 -34.23
C THR A 65 0.85 -19.67 -34.43
N MET A 66 1.90 -18.88 -34.67
CA MET A 66 1.91 -17.40 -34.65
C MET A 66 0.93 -16.67 -35.63
N GLY A 67 -0.10 -17.32 -36.15
CA GLY A 67 -1.09 -16.78 -37.09
C GLY A 67 -2.55 -17.05 -36.72
N PHE A 68 -2.91 -17.17 -35.43
CA PHE A 68 -4.29 -17.35 -34.91
C PHE A 68 -5.09 -18.56 -35.44
N GLY A 69 -4.52 -19.38 -36.33
CA GLY A 69 -5.17 -20.53 -36.98
C GLY A 69 -5.03 -21.87 -36.24
N GLY A 70 -4.91 -21.86 -34.91
CA GLY A 70 -4.92 -23.09 -34.12
C GLY A 70 -6.32 -23.70 -33.98
N ASP A 71 -6.40 -24.99 -33.62
CA ASP A 71 -7.65 -25.69 -33.33
C ASP A 71 -8.33 -25.08 -32.09
N ALA A 72 -9.09 -24.01 -32.31
CA ALA A 72 -9.82 -23.30 -31.29
C ALA A 72 -10.80 -24.26 -30.62
N TYR A 73 -10.68 -24.36 -29.30
CA TYR A 73 -11.62 -25.11 -28.48
C TYR A 73 -12.86 -24.29 -28.19
N THR A 74 -12.72 -22.96 -28.07
CA THR A 74 -13.83 -22.02 -27.91
C THR A 74 -13.64 -20.81 -28.82
N ASP A 75 -14.75 -20.20 -29.24
CA ASP A 75 -14.72 -18.81 -29.68
C ASP A 75 -14.31 -17.89 -28.52
N GLY A 76 -13.91 -16.65 -28.82
CA GLY A 76 -13.61 -15.66 -27.79
C GLY A 76 -14.84 -15.35 -26.96
N VAL A 77 -14.87 -15.81 -25.71
CA VAL A 77 -15.98 -15.57 -24.79
C VAL A 77 -15.67 -14.37 -23.93
N LEU A 78 -16.50 -13.34 -24.04
CA LEU A 78 -16.43 -12.16 -23.21
C LEU A 78 -16.90 -12.50 -21.79
N VAL A 79 -16.02 -12.32 -20.82
CA VAL A 79 -16.23 -12.67 -19.42
C VAL A 79 -15.89 -11.48 -18.53
N ASN A 80 -16.57 -11.36 -17.39
CA ASN A 80 -16.18 -10.39 -16.38
C ASN A 80 -14.96 -10.91 -15.61
N THR A 81 -14.04 -10.08 -15.14
CA THR A 81 -12.88 -10.57 -14.38
C THR A 81 -13.13 -10.63 -12.88
N ASN A 82 -14.37 -10.34 -12.46
CA ASN A 82 -14.83 -10.39 -11.07
C ASN A 82 -15.37 -11.76 -10.64
N ALA A 83 -15.30 -12.77 -11.51
CA ALA A 83 -15.78 -14.11 -11.19
C ALA A 83 -14.97 -15.16 -11.95
N SER A 84 -14.62 -16.26 -11.29
CA SER A 84 -13.90 -17.37 -11.92
C SER A 84 -14.62 -17.88 -13.16
N VAL A 85 -13.84 -18.31 -14.13
CA VAL A 85 -14.35 -18.88 -15.37
C VAL A 85 -13.95 -20.33 -15.47
N THR A 86 -14.91 -21.17 -15.83
CA THR A 86 -14.74 -22.61 -15.96
C THR A 86 -15.06 -23.03 -17.38
N ILE A 87 -14.11 -23.70 -18.04
CA ILE A 87 -14.33 -24.35 -19.33
C ILE A 87 -14.69 -25.82 -19.11
N SER A 88 -15.86 -26.26 -19.59
CA SER A 88 -16.32 -27.65 -19.50
C SER A 88 -16.07 -28.44 -20.79
N GLY A 89 -16.23 -29.77 -20.74
CA GLY A 89 -15.85 -30.69 -21.83
C GLY A 89 -16.61 -30.53 -23.16
N ASN A 90 -17.69 -29.77 -23.15
CA ASN A 90 -18.45 -29.37 -24.33
C ASN A 90 -18.08 -27.97 -24.85
N ALA A 91 -16.86 -27.51 -24.57
CA ALA A 91 -16.37 -26.17 -24.94
C ALA A 91 -17.21 -25.00 -24.37
N LYS A 92 -18.08 -25.25 -23.39
CA LYS A 92 -18.88 -24.20 -22.78
C LYS A 92 -18.05 -23.47 -21.73
N VAL A 93 -17.76 -22.20 -21.99
CA VAL A 93 -17.23 -21.29 -20.99
C VAL A 93 -18.40 -20.86 -20.11
N THR A 94 -18.34 -21.21 -18.83
CA THR A 94 -19.28 -20.72 -17.83
C THR A 94 -18.55 -19.79 -16.89
N GLN A 95 -19.20 -18.68 -16.59
CA GLN A 95 -18.78 -17.84 -15.49
C GLN A 95 -19.52 -18.33 -14.26
N GLY A 96 -18.81 -18.49 -13.14
CA GLY A 96 -19.48 -18.63 -11.86
C GLY A 96 -20.47 -17.48 -11.66
N LYS A 97 -21.40 -17.61 -10.71
CA LYS A 97 -21.96 -16.38 -10.15
C LYS A 97 -20.78 -15.51 -9.75
N ALA A 98 -20.90 -14.19 -9.88
CA ALA A 98 -19.92 -13.29 -9.29
C ALA A 98 -19.96 -13.49 -7.77
N ASP A 99 -19.34 -14.56 -7.31
CA ASP A 99 -18.73 -14.62 -6.02
C ASP A 99 -17.61 -13.61 -6.16
N GLU A 100 -17.99 -12.36 -5.86
CA GLU A 100 -17.23 -11.11 -6.00
C GLU A 100 -15.88 -11.15 -5.23
N PHE A 101 -15.59 -12.28 -4.58
CA PHE A 101 -14.52 -12.51 -3.65
C PHE A 101 -13.91 -13.90 -3.80
N SER A 102 -12.57 -13.97 -3.81
CA SER A 102 -11.86 -15.23 -3.67
C SER A 102 -12.07 -15.79 -2.27
N ASN A 103 -12.55 -17.03 -2.15
CA ASN A 103 -12.62 -17.72 -0.86
C ASN A 103 -11.19 -18.11 -0.46
N LYS A 104 -10.64 -17.45 0.55
CA LYS A 104 -9.37 -17.86 1.16
C LYS A 104 -9.65 -18.73 2.38
N PRO A 105 -8.89 -19.82 2.60
CA PRO A 105 -9.00 -20.58 3.84
C PRO A 105 -8.67 -19.66 5.03
N ALA A 106 -9.40 -19.81 6.13
CA ALA A 106 -9.11 -19.12 7.38
C ALA A 106 -7.66 -19.44 7.80
N GLY A 107 -6.76 -18.46 7.70
CA GLY A 107 -5.32 -18.62 7.98
C GLY A 107 -4.41 -18.19 6.82
N GLN A 108 -4.92 -18.07 5.60
CA GLN A 108 -4.19 -17.45 4.48
C GLN A 108 -4.78 -16.08 4.19
N VAL A 109 -4.36 -15.08 4.96
CA VAL A 109 -4.75 -13.71 4.65
C VAL A 109 -3.64 -13.05 3.84
N THR A 110 -3.95 -12.66 2.60
CA THR A 110 -3.01 -11.95 1.73
C THR A 110 -3.16 -10.47 2.02
N PHE A 111 -2.36 -9.96 2.96
CA PHE A 111 -2.34 -8.52 3.20
C PHE A 111 -1.52 -7.80 2.12
N LEU A 112 -1.64 -6.47 2.10
CA LEU A 112 -0.73 -5.61 1.35
C LEU A 112 0.69 -5.78 1.93
N GLU A 113 1.39 -6.81 1.49
CA GLU A 113 2.81 -6.99 1.76
C GLU A 113 3.56 -5.90 0.99
N VAL A 114 4.30 -5.06 1.72
CA VAL A 114 5.32 -4.21 1.11
C VAL A 114 6.36 -5.17 0.60
N SER A 115 6.37 -5.40 -0.71
CA SER A 115 7.50 -6.02 -1.37
C SER A 115 8.73 -5.15 -1.05
N ALA A 116 9.58 -5.62 -0.15
CA ALA A 116 10.73 -4.91 0.43
C ALA A 116 11.87 -4.61 -0.57
N GLY A 117 11.57 -4.42 -1.86
CA GLY A 117 12.58 -4.32 -2.91
C GLY A 117 12.18 -3.56 -4.18
N THR A 118 10.95 -3.07 -4.32
CA THR A 118 10.62 -2.11 -5.38
C THR A 118 10.60 -0.72 -4.76
N MET A 119 11.39 0.23 -5.28
CA MET A 119 11.20 1.65 -4.93
C MET A 119 9.72 1.93 -4.98
N SER A 120 9.16 2.31 -3.84
CA SER A 120 7.78 2.74 -3.84
C SER A 120 7.74 4.01 -4.68
N ASP A 121 6.68 4.24 -5.46
CA ASP A 121 6.50 5.51 -6.18
C ASP A 121 6.65 6.73 -5.22
N SER A 122 6.50 6.53 -3.90
CA SER A 122 6.78 7.53 -2.86
C SER A 122 8.26 7.88 -2.71
N ASP A 123 9.19 6.95 -2.97
CA ASP A 123 10.63 7.20 -2.94
C ASP A 123 11.05 8.14 -4.07
N ILE A 124 10.40 8.03 -5.23
CA ILE A 124 10.57 8.97 -6.35
C ILE A 124 10.11 10.37 -5.92
N VAL A 125 8.90 10.48 -5.33
CA VAL A 125 8.37 11.74 -4.79
C VAL A 125 9.30 12.37 -3.75
N ARG A 126 9.84 11.56 -2.83
CA ARG A 126 10.80 12.02 -1.82
C ARG A 126 12.09 12.49 -2.47
N ALA A 127 12.63 11.75 -3.45
CA ALA A 127 13.82 12.13 -4.20
C ALA A 127 13.63 13.47 -4.93
N ILE A 128 12.46 13.73 -5.54
CA ILE A 128 12.13 15.03 -6.17
C ILE A 128 12.34 16.16 -5.19
N PHE A 129 11.77 16.09 -3.98
CA PHE A 129 11.88 17.18 -3.03
C PHE A 129 13.29 17.38 -2.52
N LEU A 130 14.05 16.30 -2.35
CA LEU A 130 15.46 16.42 -2.00
C LEU A 130 16.25 17.11 -3.12
N LEU A 131 15.95 16.80 -4.39
CA LEU A 131 16.59 17.42 -5.54
C LEU A 131 16.13 18.87 -5.78
N ALA A 132 14.84 19.17 -5.56
CA ALA A 132 14.22 20.48 -5.75
C ALA A 132 14.49 21.46 -4.60
N ALA A 133 14.70 20.93 -3.39
CA ALA A 133 15.29 21.69 -2.29
C ALA A 133 16.71 22.12 -2.64
N GLY A 134 17.48 21.26 -3.33
CA GLY A 134 18.83 21.56 -3.80
C GLY A 134 18.95 22.85 -4.64
N LYS A 135 20.18 23.33 -4.82
CA LYS A 135 20.48 24.56 -5.57
C LYS A 135 20.20 24.38 -7.07
N ILE A 136 18.98 24.66 -7.49
CA ILE A 136 18.61 24.77 -8.91
C ILE A 136 19.08 26.14 -9.41
N PRO A 137 19.98 26.22 -10.40
CA PRO A 137 20.67 27.47 -10.71
C PRO A 137 19.93 28.39 -11.69
N TYR A 138 18.79 27.97 -12.26
CA TYR A 138 18.08 28.74 -13.29
C TYR A 138 16.55 28.64 -13.20
N VAL A 139 15.86 29.67 -13.69
CA VAL A 139 14.40 29.74 -13.83
C VAL A 139 13.90 28.60 -14.71
N GLY A 140 12.90 27.87 -14.25
CA GLY A 140 12.29 26.75 -14.95
C GLY A 140 12.96 25.40 -14.71
N GLY A 141 14.17 25.34 -14.13
CA GLY A 141 14.86 24.06 -13.93
C GLY A 141 14.22 23.14 -12.90
N ALA A 142 13.51 23.71 -11.92
CA ALA A 142 12.74 22.93 -10.94
C ALA A 142 11.47 22.38 -11.59
N VAL A 143 10.76 23.25 -12.32
CA VAL A 143 9.58 22.88 -13.08
C VAL A 143 9.89 21.84 -14.14
N GLU A 144 10.99 21.97 -14.88
CA GLU A 144 11.44 21.00 -15.89
C GLU A 144 11.65 19.61 -15.29
N LYS A 145 12.32 19.51 -14.13
CA LYS A 145 12.53 18.22 -13.45
C LYS A 145 11.23 17.62 -12.93
N VAL A 146 10.35 18.45 -12.36
CA VAL A 146 9.02 18.00 -11.92
C VAL A 146 8.18 17.56 -13.12
N LEU A 147 8.25 18.29 -14.24
CA LEU A 147 7.61 17.93 -15.50
C LEU A 147 8.17 16.63 -16.06
N GLY A 148 9.48 16.47 -16.22
CA GLY A 148 10.08 15.26 -16.78
C GLY A 148 9.81 14.00 -15.94
N LEU A 149 9.52 14.15 -14.65
CA LEU A 149 9.23 13.00 -13.78
C LEU A 149 7.74 12.72 -13.61
N LEU A 150 6.91 13.75 -13.43
CA LEU A 150 5.45 13.60 -13.38
C LEU A 150 4.85 13.40 -14.77
N TRP A 151 5.53 13.88 -15.81
CA TRP A 151 5.14 13.89 -17.23
C TRP A 151 6.35 13.67 -18.17
N PRO A 152 7.02 12.51 -18.13
CA PRO A 152 8.16 12.20 -19.01
C PRO A 152 7.83 12.45 -20.49
N GLU A 153 8.79 13.05 -21.21
CA GLU A 153 8.68 13.38 -22.64
C GLU A 153 8.62 12.13 -23.53
N ASP A 154 9.11 11.01 -23.01
CA ASP A 154 9.12 9.68 -23.59
C ASP A 154 7.68 9.11 -23.63
N HIS A 155 6.86 9.64 -24.54
CA HIS A 155 5.62 9.08 -25.08
C HIS A 155 4.43 8.80 -24.14
N GLN A 156 4.45 9.23 -22.88
CA GLN A 156 3.27 9.05 -22.02
C GLN A 156 2.28 10.21 -22.20
N SER A 157 1.15 9.93 -22.85
CA SER A 157 0.05 10.89 -22.93
C SER A 157 -0.43 11.28 -21.51
N PRO A 158 -1.04 12.46 -21.30
CA PRO A 158 -1.69 12.78 -20.03
C PRO A 158 -2.63 11.67 -19.55
N GLU A 159 -3.26 10.93 -20.47
CA GLU A 159 -4.09 9.78 -20.14
C GLU A 159 -3.28 8.62 -19.54
N GLU A 160 -2.06 8.34 -19.99
CA GLU A 160 -1.23 7.27 -19.43
C GLU A 160 -0.73 7.57 -18.01
N LEU A 161 -0.42 8.83 -17.72
CA LEU A 161 0.05 9.24 -16.40
C LEU A 161 -1.11 9.31 -15.43
N MET A 162 -2.25 9.81 -15.88
CA MET A 162 -3.47 9.67 -15.13
C MET A 162 -3.89 8.22 -15.01
N LYS A 163 -3.62 7.35 -16.00
CA LYS A 163 -3.80 5.91 -15.86
C LYS A 163 -2.83 5.32 -14.85
N LYS A 164 -1.59 5.80 -14.72
CA LYS A 164 -0.66 5.37 -13.66
C LYS A 164 -1.08 5.87 -12.28
N SER A 165 -1.50 7.12 -12.14
CA SER A 165 -2.08 7.66 -10.90
C SER A 165 -3.43 6.98 -10.60
N GLU A 166 -4.24 6.67 -11.62
CA GLU A 166 -5.47 5.90 -11.54
C GLU A 166 -5.23 4.43 -11.25
N GLU A 167 -4.13 3.84 -11.70
CA GLU A 167 -3.70 2.49 -11.34
C GLU A 167 -3.15 2.49 -9.92
N ARG A 168 -2.46 3.56 -9.50
CA ARG A 168 -2.03 3.78 -8.11
C ARG A 168 -3.24 3.96 -7.19
N MET A 169 -4.24 4.71 -7.62
CA MET A 169 -5.52 4.85 -6.92
C MET A 169 -6.32 3.57 -6.98
N LYS A 170 -6.46 2.87 -8.10
CA LYS A 170 -7.17 1.58 -8.22
C LYS A 170 -6.48 0.52 -7.37
N ARG A 171 -5.17 0.62 -7.16
CA ARG A 171 -4.42 -0.18 -6.19
C ARG A 171 -4.83 0.14 -4.74
N TRP A 172 -5.25 1.37 -4.44
CA TRP A 172 -5.60 1.82 -3.08
C TRP A 172 -7.11 1.83 -2.80
N VAL A 173 -7.90 2.12 -3.83
CA VAL A 173 -9.28 2.59 -3.83
C VAL A 173 -9.94 2.17 -5.15
N GLN A 174 -10.29 0.88 -5.26
CA GLN A 174 -11.02 0.38 -6.43
C GLN A 174 -12.39 1.06 -6.55
N GLY A 175 -12.56 1.92 -7.56
CA GLY A 175 -13.88 2.32 -8.06
C GLY A 175 -14.63 3.41 -7.30
N LEU A 176 -13.97 4.23 -6.48
CA LEU A 176 -14.64 5.32 -5.77
C LEU A 176 -14.74 6.65 -6.50
N ILE A 177 -13.81 6.94 -7.41
CA ILE A 177 -13.92 8.19 -8.15
C ILE A 177 -15.00 7.96 -9.19
N ASP A 178 -16.13 8.65 -9.01
CA ASP A 178 -17.21 8.68 -9.97
C ASP A 178 -16.62 8.99 -11.35
N GLN A 179 -17.06 8.26 -12.38
CA GLN A 179 -16.53 8.44 -13.74
C GLN A 179 -16.64 9.90 -14.20
N TYR A 180 -17.66 10.60 -13.73
CA TYR A 180 -17.87 12.04 -13.93
C TYR A 180 -16.74 12.89 -13.34
N ASP A 181 -16.36 12.64 -12.09
CA ASP A 181 -15.27 13.34 -11.41
C ASP A 181 -13.93 13.03 -12.08
N LEU A 182 -13.68 11.77 -12.45
CA LEU A 182 -12.45 11.38 -13.14
C LEU A 182 -12.30 12.07 -14.50
N GLY A 183 -13.39 12.21 -15.26
CA GLY A 183 -13.40 12.91 -16.54
C GLY A 183 -13.04 14.39 -16.41
N THR A 184 -13.64 15.06 -15.42
CA THR A 184 -13.35 16.47 -15.10
C THR A 184 -11.89 16.63 -14.67
N MET A 185 -11.39 15.76 -13.80
CA MET A 185 -9.99 15.77 -13.36
C MET A 185 -9.03 15.60 -14.55
N LYS A 186 -9.38 14.74 -15.51
CA LYS A 186 -8.58 14.51 -16.73
C LYS A 186 -8.41 15.78 -17.53
N GLN A 187 -9.50 16.50 -17.73
CA GLN A 187 -9.49 17.75 -18.48
C GLN A 187 -8.70 18.84 -17.76
N GLU A 188 -8.87 18.96 -16.44
CA GLU A 188 -8.16 19.96 -15.65
C GLU A 188 -6.66 19.73 -15.58
N LEU A 189 -6.22 18.48 -15.36
CA LEU A 189 -4.80 18.13 -15.35
C LEU A 189 -4.15 18.28 -16.72
N ALA A 190 -4.85 17.92 -17.81
CA ALA A 190 -4.35 18.14 -19.16
C ALA A 190 -4.17 19.64 -19.46
N GLY A 191 -5.13 20.46 -19.04
CA GLY A 191 -5.05 21.91 -19.17
C GLY A 191 -3.93 22.51 -18.31
N LEU A 192 -3.76 22.03 -17.07
CA LEU A 192 -2.66 22.45 -16.20
C LEU A 192 -1.30 22.09 -16.80
N ARG A 193 -1.12 20.86 -17.29
CA ARG A 193 0.11 20.43 -17.98
C ARG A 193 0.46 21.37 -19.12
N ARG A 194 -0.52 21.71 -19.97
CA ARG A 194 -0.32 22.67 -21.07
C ARG A 194 0.11 24.04 -20.55
N SER A 195 -0.53 24.57 -19.51
CA SER A 195 -0.15 25.86 -18.93
C SER A 195 1.28 25.86 -18.36
N ILE A 196 1.70 24.76 -17.72
CA ILE A 196 3.07 24.64 -17.19
C ILE A 196 4.09 24.50 -18.32
N ALA A 197 3.77 23.73 -19.37
CA ALA A 197 4.61 23.62 -20.56
C ALA A 197 4.78 24.99 -21.25
N GLU A 198 3.68 25.73 -21.45
CA GLU A 198 3.73 27.09 -21.99
C GLU A 198 4.58 28.03 -21.12
N TYR A 199 4.46 27.94 -19.79
CA TYR A 199 5.33 28.70 -18.88
C TYR A 199 6.81 28.35 -19.09
N HIS A 200 7.14 27.05 -19.13
CA HIS A 200 8.51 26.57 -19.31
C HIS A 200 9.11 27.00 -20.67
N GLU A 201 8.32 26.92 -21.75
CA GLU A 201 8.74 27.27 -23.11
C GLU A 201 8.81 28.79 -23.35
N THR A 202 8.26 29.61 -22.45
CA THR A 202 8.21 31.07 -22.61
C THR A 202 9.63 31.67 -22.57
N LYS A 203 10.11 32.09 -23.74
CA LYS A 203 11.40 32.78 -23.89
C LYS A 203 11.32 34.28 -23.63
N ASN A 204 10.16 34.90 -23.82
CA ASN A 204 9.97 36.33 -23.68
C ASN A 204 9.82 36.72 -22.19
N PRO A 205 10.79 37.44 -21.57
CA PRO A 205 10.75 37.72 -20.13
C PRO A 205 9.49 38.44 -19.64
N PRO A 206 8.92 39.45 -20.34
CA PRO A 206 7.69 40.13 -19.94
C PRO A 206 6.46 39.22 -19.82
N ASP A 207 6.41 38.10 -20.54
CA ASP A 207 5.25 37.19 -20.54
C ASP A 207 5.32 36.17 -19.39
N ARG A 208 6.51 35.91 -18.83
CA ARG A 208 6.73 34.88 -17.80
C ARG A 208 5.91 35.10 -16.51
N PRO A 209 5.82 36.31 -15.94
CA PRO A 209 4.97 36.57 -14.77
C PRO A 209 3.53 36.10 -14.95
N GLY A 210 2.92 36.50 -16.07
CA GLY A 210 1.52 36.20 -16.35
C GLY A 210 1.26 34.70 -16.51
N ARG A 211 2.21 33.96 -17.12
CA ARG A 211 2.15 32.51 -17.28
C ARG A 211 2.30 31.76 -15.95
N LEU A 212 3.27 32.16 -15.11
CA LEU A 212 3.49 31.57 -13.79
C LEU A 212 2.27 31.79 -12.87
N ASP A 213 1.81 33.04 -12.76
CA ASP A 213 0.65 33.39 -11.94
C ASP A 213 -0.64 32.74 -12.50
N GLY A 214 -0.72 32.55 -13.81
CA GLY A 214 -1.76 31.75 -14.47
C GLY A 214 -1.78 30.30 -13.97
N CYS A 215 -0.62 29.63 -13.94
CA CYS A 215 -0.48 28.27 -13.42
C CYS A 215 -0.88 28.19 -11.94
N ILE A 216 -0.36 29.09 -11.11
CA ILE A 216 -0.65 29.14 -9.66
C ILE A 216 -2.15 29.33 -9.41
N ARG A 217 -2.80 30.29 -10.09
CA ARG A 217 -4.25 30.52 -9.96
C ARG A 217 -5.06 29.30 -10.38
N ARG A 218 -4.65 28.63 -11.46
CA ARG A 218 -5.34 27.42 -11.92
C ARG A 218 -5.24 26.30 -10.91
N ILE A 219 -4.07 26.06 -10.31
CA ILE A 219 -3.93 25.04 -9.26
C ILE A 219 -4.78 25.38 -8.04
N ASN A 220 -4.80 26.64 -7.60
CA ASN A 220 -5.66 27.07 -6.50
C ASN A 220 -7.16 26.81 -6.77
N ALA A 221 -7.61 27.01 -8.01
CA ALA A 221 -8.99 26.69 -8.39
C ALA A 221 -9.26 25.18 -8.34
N ILE A 222 -8.32 24.36 -8.81
CA ILE A 222 -8.46 22.90 -8.87
C ILE A 222 -8.38 22.28 -7.46
N ILE A 223 -7.42 22.69 -6.64
CA ILE A 223 -7.09 22.03 -5.37
C ILE A 223 -8.21 22.14 -4.33
N ASP A 224 -9.01 23.20 -4.41
CA ASP A 224 -10.20 23.41 -3.59
C ASP A 224 -11.24 22.29 -3.76
N HIS A 225 -11.32 21.67 -4.95
CA HIS A 225 -12.22 20.54 -5.19
C HIS A 225 -11.80 19.28 -4.41
N PHE A 226 -10.52 19.17 -4.05
CA PHE A 226 -9.98 17.98 -3.40
C PHE A 226 -9.73 18.16 -1.91
N THR A 227 -9.54 19.39 -1.45
CA THR A 227 -9.11 19.66 -0.08
C THR A 227 -10.22 20.12 0.86
N LYS A 228 -11.39 20.51 0.32
CA LYS A 228 -12.54 21.02 1.09
C LYS A 228 -13.46 19.90 1.61
N ALA A 229 -14.53 20.30 2.32
CA ALA A 229 -15.40 19.45 3.14
C ALA A 229 -16.00 18.20 2.45
N ASN A 230 -15.97 18.12 1.12
CA ASN A 230 -16.39 16.95 0.35
C ASN A 230 -15.19 16.14 -0.16
N TYR A 231 -14.17 15.95 0.68
CA TYR A 231 -13.02 15.13 0.33
C TYR A 231 -13.49 13.73 -0.10
N THR A 232 -13.16 13.34 -1.33
CA THR A 232 -13.46 12.03 -1.89
C THR A 232 -12.29 11.09 -1.62
N PRO A 233 -12.48 10.01 -0.84
CA PRO A 233 -11.43 9.01 -0.63
C PRO A 233 -10.94 8.44 -1.98
N GLY A 234 -9.66 8.11 -2.06
CA GLY A 234 -8.94 7.82 -3.29
C GLY A 234 -8.29 9.03 -3.94
N SER A 235 -8.72 10.26 -3.65
CA SER A 235 -8.14 11.45 -4.28
C SER A 235 -6.84 11.95 -3.62
N LEU A 236 -6.40 11.36 -2.50
CA LEU A 236 -5.22 11.84 -1.76
C LEU A 236 -3.97 11.87 -2.63
N SER A 237 -3.75 10.86 -3.47
CA SER A 237 -2.59 10.83 -4.38
C SER A 237 -2.57 12.01 -5.35
N PHE A 238 -3.73 12.45 -5.84
CA PHE A 238 -3.80 13.63 -6.70
C PHE A 238 -3.51 14.91 -5.95
N VAL A 239 -3.98 15.01 -4.70
CA VAL A 239 -3.66 16.17 -3.85
C VAL A 239 -2.16 16.25 -3.63
N LEU A 240 -1.50 15.13 -3.35
CA LEU A 240 -0.04 15.10 -3.22
C LEU A 240 0.61 15.63 -4.51
N GLU A 241 0.27 15.08 -5.68
CA GLU A 241 0.84 15.48 -6.97
C GLU A 241 0.63 16.97 -7.29
N LEU A 242 -0.60 17.47 -7.13
CA LEU A 242 -0.93 18.89 -7.33
C LEU A 242 -0.21 19.79 -6.33
N ALA A 243 -0.13 19.40 -5.06
CA ALA A 243 0.62 20.12 -4.06
C ALA A 243 2.10 20.22 -4.44
N MET A 244 2.71 19.15 -4.96
CA MET A 244 4.11 19.20 -5.39
C MET A 244 4.36 20.23 -6.49
N ILE A 245 3.51 20.21 -7.51
CA ILE A 245 3.60 21.15 -8.63
C ILE A 245 3.42 22.57 -8.12
N HIS A 246 2.40 22.79 -7.28
CA HIS A 246 2.11 24.11 -6.74
C HIS A 246 3.27 24.65 -5.89
N LEU A 247 3.77 23.85 -4.96
CA LEU A 247 4.87 24.23 -4.08
C LEU A 247 6.15 24.50 -4.87
N THR A 248 6.39 23.76 -5.96
CA THR A 248 7.52 24.00 -6.87
C THR A 248 7.40 25.34 -7.58
N LEU A 249 6.24 25.66 -8.15
CA LEU A 249 5.97 26.94 -8.81
C LEU A 249 6.07 28.12 -7.82
N LEU A 250 5.55 27.94 -6.60
CA LEU A 250 5.65 28.94 -5.53
C LEU A 250 7.11 29.16 -5.09
N ARG A 251 7.91 28.09 -4.95
CA ARG A 251 9.35 28.20 -4.66
C ARG A 251 10.08 28.94 -5.76
N GLU A 252 9.81 28.59 -7.02
CA GLU A 252 10.44 29.23 -8.17
C GLU A 252 10.16 30.72 -8.19
N ARG A 253 8.91 31.11 -7.92
CA ARG A 253 8.50 32.51 -7.76
C ARG A 253 9.30 33.26 -6.68
N VAL A 254 9.62 32.59 -5.57
CA VAL A 254 10.40 33.17 -4.45
C VAL A 254 11.89 33.26 -4.77
N LEU A 255 12.46 32.22 -5.40
CA LEU A 255 13.88 32.16 -5.70
C LEU A 255 14.27 33.10 -6.82
N PHE A 256 13.46 33.17 -7.87
CA PHE A 256 13.77 33.88 -9.11
C PHE A 256 12.86 35.08 -9.36
N THR A 257 12.42 35.72 -8.28
CA THR A 257 11.50 36.87 -8.35
C THR A 257 12.02 37.96 -9.29
N LYS A 258 13.33 38.26 -9.23
CA LYS A 258 13.92 39.33 -10.05
C LYS A 258 13.97 38.96 -11.53
N GLU A 259 14.33 37.71 -11.82
CA GLU A 259 14.45 37.17 -13.17
C GLU A 259 13.09 37.01 -13.85
N ILE A 260 12.06 36.68 -13.08
CA ILE A 260 10.70 36.50 -13.59
C ILE A 260 10.01 37.87 -13.77
N TYR A 261 10.07 38.75 -12.76
CA TYR A 261 9.24 39.98 -12.73
C TYR A 261 10.00 41.28 -13.05
N GLY A 262 11.33 41.24 -13.19
CA GLY A 262 12.16 42.37 -13.63
C GLY A 262 12.31 43.55 -12.64
N SER A 263 11.57 43.57 -11.54
CA SER A 263 11.54 44.67 -10.56
C SER A 263 11.56 44.16 -9.11
N GLU A 264 11.71 45.06 -8.13
CA GLU A 264 11.56 44.71 -6.72
C GLU A 264 10.10 44.37 -6.41
N VAL A 265 9.80 43.07 -6.37
CA VAL A 265 8.52 42.55 -5.91
C VAL A 265 8.63 42.18 -4.44
N ASP A 266 7.49 42.14 -3.74
CA ASP A 266 7.36 41.75 -2.34
C ASP A 266 7.69 40.26 -2.14
N LYS A 267 8.99 39.93 -2.14
CA LYS A 267 9.50 38.60 -1.84
C LYS A 267 9.06 38.10 -0.46
N PRO A 268 9.00 38.93 0.61
CA PRO A 268 8.39 38.54 1.88
C PRO A 268 6.94 38.01 1.73
N LEU A 269 6.11 38.65 0.92
CA LEU A 269 4.76 38.17 0.62
C LEU A 269 4.78 36.80 -0.06
N TYR A 270 5.63 36.59 -1.06
CA TYR A 270 5.73 35.29 -1.75
C TYR A 270 6.24 34.18 -0.83
N LEU A 271 7.19 34.48 0.05
CA LEU A 271 7.67 33.54 1.06
C LEU A 271 6.55 33.16 2.03
N LYS A 272 5.76 34.14 2.49
CA LYS A 272 4.58 33.90 3.34
C LYS A 272 3.55 33.02 2.63
N GLN A 273 3.29 33.25 1.34
CA GLN A 273 2.36 32.44 0.56
C GLN A 273 2.85 30.99 0.39
N LEU A 274 4.15 30.79 0.14
CA LEU A 274 4.75 29.45 0.08
C LEU A 274 4.62 28.72 1.44
N GLY A 275 4.99 29.37 2.54
CA GLY A 275 4.85 28.78 3.87
C GLY A 275 3.40 28.45 4.26
N ALA A 276 2.45 29.30 3.86
CA ALA A 276 1.02 29.05 4.05
C ALA A 276 0.56 27.81 3.27
N ALA A 277 0.91 27.71 1.99
CA ALA A 277 0.56 26.55 1.16
C ALA A 277 1.16 25.24 1.69
N ILE A 278 2.42 25.25 2.14
CA ILE A 278 3.05 24.08 2.79
C ILE A 278 2.23 23.65 4.01
N SER A 279 1.91 24.60 4.89
CA SER A 279 1.17 24.33 6.13
C SER A 279 -0.25 23.81 5.84
N GLU A 280 -0.92 24.38 4.84
CA GLU A 280 -2.25 23.98 4.41
C GLU A 280 -2.25 22.54 3.88
N TYR A 281 -1.33 22.19 2.98
CA TYR A 281 -1.27 20.83 2.44
C TYR A 281 -0.85 19.79 3.47
N GLN A 282 0.14 20.08 4.33
CA GLN A 282 0.50 19.19 5.42
C GLN A 282 -0.68 19.00 6.39
N GLY A 283 -1.37 20.09 6.71
CA GLY A 283 -2.58 20.07 7.53
C GLY A 283 -3.68 19.21 6.92
N PHE A 284 -3.94 19.37 5.62
CA PHE A 284 -4.91 18.56 4.88
C PHE A 284 -4.55 17.08 4.91
N VAL A 285 -3.31 16.71 4.55
CA VAL A 285 -2.87 15.29 4.51
C VAL A 285 -3.04 14.64 5.88
N ALA A 286 -2.58 15.29 6.94
CA ALA A 286 -2.60 14.74 8.29
C ALA A 286 -4.00 14.70 8.93
N LYS A 287 -4.82 15.73 8.72
CA LYS A 287 -6.10 15.92 9.45
C LYS A 287 -7.33 15.51 8.66
N THR A 288 -7.25 15.48 7.33
CA THR A 288 -8.41 15.23 6.46
C THR A 288 -8.16 14.02 5.56
N GLY A 289 -7.09 14.06 4.76
CA GLY A 289 -6.79 13.04 3.74
C GLY A 289 -6.65 11.65 4.36
N ILE A 290 -5.63 11.45 5.21
CA ILE A 290 -5.36 10.13 5.81
C ILE A 290 -6.55 9.63 6.65
N PRO A 291 -7.14 10.42 7.58
CA PRO A 291 -8.32 9.97 8.31
C PRO A 291 -9.51 9.61 7.40
N GLY A 292 -9.72 10.37 6.32
CA GLY A 292 -10.77 10.11 5.34
C GLY A 292 -10.57 8.79 4.59
N GLU A 293 -9.34 8.51 4.13
CA GLU A 293 -8.97 7.23 3.51
C GLU A 293 -9.16 6.05 4.49
N LEU A 294 -8.72 6.19 5.74
CA LEU A 294 -8.87 5.14 6.76
C LEU A 294 -10.34 4.85 7.07
N ALA A 295 -11.15 5.90 7.24
CA ALA A 295 -12.58 5.76 7.48
C ALA A 295 -13.27 5.10 6.29
N TRP A 296 -12.85 5.43 5.06
CA TRP A 296 -13.35 4.74 3.86
C TRP A 296 -12.95 3.27 3.85
N ARG A 297 -11.68 2.96 4.09
CA ARG A 297 -11.15 1.59 4.09
C ARG A 297 -11.94 0.69 5.03
N GLN A 298 -12.26 1.18 6.23
CA GLN A 298 -13.09 0.50 7.22
C GLN A 298 -14.47 0.14 6.67
N ARG A 299 -15.12 1.04 5.92
CA ARG A 299 -16.43 0.79 5.30
C ARG A 299 -16.40 -0.25 4.18
N GLN A 300 -15.23 -0.51 3.60
CA GLN A 300 -15.04 -1.54 2.58
C GLN A 300 -14.85 -2.94 3.14
N ILE A 301 -14.87 -3.11 4.46
CA ILE A 301 -14.80 -4.43 5.10
C ILE A 301 -16.16 -4.73 5.70
N LYS A 302 -16.93 -5.59 5.04
CA LYS A 302 -18.28 -5.97 5.50
C LYS A 302 -18.27 -7.36 6.10
N SER A 303 -19.07 -7.55 7.13
CA SER A 303 -19.34 -8.85 7.75
C SER A 303 -20.76 -9.28 7.43
N GLU A 304 -20.93 -10.52 7.00
CA GLU A 304 -22.23 -11.12 6.75
C GLU A 304 -22.36 -12.43 7.53
N PRO A 305 -23.51 -12.71 8.17
CA PRO A 305 -23.72 -13.98 8.85
C PRO A 305 -23.86 -15.11 7.85
N LEU A 306 -23.26 -16.26 8.15
CA LEU A 306 -23.46 -17.51 7.42
C LEU A 306 -24.69 -18.22 8.01
N ILE A 307 -25.76 -18.33 7.23
CA ILE A 307 -27.07 -18.85 7.67
C ILE A 307 -27.27 -20.30 7.22
N GLY A 308 -27.54 -21.19 8.17
CA GLY A 308 -27.71 -22.64 7.96
C GLY A 308 -29.16 -23.05 7.66
N ARG A 309 -29.42 -24.37 7.57
CA ARG A 309 -30.72 -24.98 7.18
C ARG A 309 -31.92 -24.68 8.10
N GLN A 310 -31.75 -23.91 9.17
CA GLN A 310 -32.81 -23.55 10.13
C GLN A 310 -32.77 -22.05 10.49
N ASN A 311 -32.23 -21.21 9.61
CA ASN A 311 -31.96 -19.80 9.90
C ASN A 311 -31.00 -19.55 11.08
N ALA A 312 -30.32 -20.60 11.56
CA ALA A 312 -29.28 -20.47 12.58
C ALA A 312 -28.00 -19.90 11.96
N VAL A 313 -27.43 -18.88 12.59
CA VAL A 313 -26.11 -18.35 12.25
C VAL A 313 -25.07 -19.37 12.71
N TYR A 314 -24.34 -19.96 11.77
CA TYR A 314 -23.27 -20.93 12.06
C TYR A 314 -21.89 -20.37 11.76
N GLY A 315 -21.77 -19.07 11.46
CA GLY A 315 -20.50 -18.46 11.10
C GLY A 315 -20.68 -17.04 10.58
N TRP A 316 -19.57 -16.46 10.16
CA TRP A 316 -19.51 -15.14 9.54
C TRP A 316 -18.59 -15.20 8.33
N SER A 317 -18.97 -14.52 7.25
CA SER A 317 -18.03 -14.16 6.18
C SER A 317 -17.66 -12.70 6.30
N LEU A 318 -16.36 -12.43 6.30
CA LEU A 318 -15.82 -11.09 6.10
C LEU A 318 -15.50 -10.94 4.61
N LYS A 319 -16.06 -9.91 3.99
CA LYS A 319 -15.82 -9.52 2.61
C LYS A 319 -15.06 -8.21 2.59
N ASP A 320 -13.88 -8.23 2.00
CA ASP A 320 -13.04 -7.07 1.82
C ASP A 320 -13.10 -6.61 0.37
N TYR A 321 -13.88 -5.55 0.12
CA TYR A 321 -14.17 -5.04 -1.23
C TYR A 321 -12.96 -4.41 -1.91
N VAL A 322 -11.91 -4.07 -1.14
CA VAL A 322 -10.65 -3.53 -1.69
C VAL A 322 -9.78 -4.67 -2.22
N THR A 323 -9.57 -5.70 -1.40
CA THR A 323 -8.68 -6.83 -1.74
C THR A 323 -9.38 -7.91 -2.53
N ARG A 324 -10.72 -7.88 -2.60
CA ARG A 324 -11.59 -8.92 -3.17
C ARG A 324 -11.39 -10.29 -2.50
N GLU A 325 -11.12 -10.26 -1.20
CA GLU A 325 -11.01 -11.47 -0.37
C GLU A 325 -12.29 -11.72 0.44
N CYS A 326 -12.67 -12.98 0.54
CA CYS A 326 -13.72 -13.44 1.45
C CYS A 326 -13.11 -14.44 2.43
N HIS A 327 -13.22 -14.12 3.71
CA HIS A 327 -12.75 -14.91 4.83
C HIS A 327 -13.96 -15.47 5.56
N LYS A 328 -14.10 -16.79 5.59
CA LYS A 328 -15.21 -17.47 6.26
C LYS A 328 -14.74 -18.01 7.60
N PHE A 329 -15.44 -17.61 8.65
CA PHE A 329 -15.24 -18.06 10.02
C PHE A 329 -16.44 -18.92 10.40
N SER A 330 -16.24 -20.22 10.57
CA SER A 330 -17.29 -21.12 11.05
C SER A 330 -17.40 -21.01 12.57
N LEU A 331 -18.59 -21.21 13.12
CA LEU A 331 -18.88 -21.54 14.52
C LEU A 331 -19.09 -23.06 14.57
N SER A 332 -18.09 -23.86 14.18
CA SER A 332 -18.18 -25.31 14.44
C SER A 332 -17.83 -25.53 15.91
N GLY A 333 -18.73 -26.15 16.67
CA GLY A 333 -18.61 -26.37 18.12
C GLY A 333 -19.96 -26.50 18.82
N ARG A 334 -20.10 -27.44 19.77
CA ARG A 334 -21.29 -27.57 20.65
C ARG A 334 -21.49 -26.35 21.58
N SER A 335 -20.59 -25.37 21.56
CA SER A 335 -20.73 -24.08 22.21
C SER A 335 -21.52 -23.11 21.31
N GLN A 336 -22.83 -23.34 21.14
CA GLN A 336 -23.72 -22.39 20.47
C GLN A 336 -24.02 -21.13 21.31
N LEU A 337 -23.43 -21.02 22.52
CA LEU A 337 -23.81 -20.01 23.51
C LEU A 337 -22.86 -18.82 23.62
N HIS A 338 -21.72 -18.81 22.92
CA HIS A 338 -20.73 -17.75 23.04
C HIS A 338 -20.44 -17.11 21.67
N GLN A 339 -21.09 -15.96 21.40
CA GLN A 339 -20.96 -15.16 20.17
C GLN A 339 -19.56 -14.52 19.98
N GLY A 340 -18.69 -14.57 20.99
CA GLY A 340 -17.39 -13.89 21.02
C GLY A 340 -16.33 -14.29 19.98
N PRO A 341 -16.20 -15.56 19.54
CA PRO A 341 -15.02 -15.97 18.73
C PRO A 341 -14.97 -15.39 17.32
N ALA A 342 -16.12 -15.27 16.65
CA ALA A 342 -16.16 -14.75 15.28
C ALA A 342 -15.96 -13.22 15.23
N GLU A 343 -16.44 -12.51 16.24
CA GLU A 343 -16.24 -11.06 16.38
C GLU A 343 -14.76 -10.70 16.63
N VAL A 344 -14.03 -11.52 17.40
CA VAL A 344 -12.59 -11.37 17.61
C VAL A 344 -11.82 -11.50 16.29
N CYS A 345 -12.06 -12.55 15.51
CA CYS A 345 -11.43 -12.74 14.20
C CYS A 345 -11.79 -11.60 13.23
N LEU A 346 -13.04 -11.12 13.28
CA LEU A 346 -13.51 -9.99 12.48
C LEU A 346 -12.75 -8.71 12.83
N ASN A 347 -12.66 -8.39 14.12
CA ASN A 347 -12.00 -7.19 14.62
C ASN A 347 -10.50 -7.24 14.36
N PHE A 348 -9.88 -8.40 14.49
CA PHE A 348 -8.48 -8.61 14.14
C PHE A 348 -8.22 -8.36 12.66
N TYR A 349 -8.99 -8.98 11.76
CA TYR A 349 -8.82 -8.75 10.32
C TYR A 349 -8.97 -7.27 9.99
N LYS A 350 -10.02 -6.62 10.54
CA LYS A 350 -10.25 -5.18 10.36
C LYS A 350 -9.06 -4.36 10.85
N ALA A 351 -8.54 -4.66 12.03
CA ALA A 351 -7.38 -3.98 12.59
C ALA A 351 -6.14 -4.16 11.70
N GLN A 352 -5.85 -5.38 11.25
CA GLN A 352 -4.69 -5.67 10.42
C GLN A 352 -4.80 -5.04 9.04
N ALA A 353 -5.98 -5.10 8.41
CA ALA A 353 -6.27 -4.45 7.15
C ALA A 353 -6.14 -2.92 7.24
N ASN A 354 -6.66 -2.31 8.31
CA ASN A 354 -6.58 -0.86 8.53
C ASN A 354 -5.15 -0.40 8.84
N ASN A 355 -4.45 -1.08 9.74
CA ASN A 355 -3.07 -0.71 10.11
C ASN A 355 -2.12 -0.89 8.93
N SER A 356 -2.29 -1.95 8.13
CA SER A 356 -1.52 -2.13 6.90
C SER A 356 -1.76 -0.98 5.93
N TYR A 357 -3.01 -0.53 5.79
CA TYR A 357 -3.35 0.59 4.92
C TYR A 357 -2.86 1.94 5.49
N GLU A 358 -3.00 2.16 6.79
CA GLU A 358 -2.46 3.33 7.49
C GLU A 358 -0.95 3.44 7.32
N ARG A 359 -0.23 2.33 7.48
CA ARG A 359 1.21 2.25 7.25
C ARG A 359 1.59 2.75 5.85
N GLU A 360 0.87 2.31 4.81
CA GLU A 360 1.10 2.78 3.44
C GLU A 360 0.80 4.27 3.28
N LEU A 361 -0.30 4.76 3.85
CA LEU A 361 -0.66 6.18 3.80
C LEU A 361 0.36 7.05 4.53
N GLN A 362 0.86 6.58 5.67
CA GLN A 362 1.92 7.25 6.41
C GLN A 362 3.20 7.34 5.56
N ALA A 363 3.61 6.24 4.93
CA ALA A 363 4.79 6.23 4.06
C ALA A 363 4.60 7.15 2.83
N ALA A 364 3.52 6.93 2.10
CA ALA A 364 3.34 7.51 0.78
C ALA A 364 2.82 8.94 0.80
N ALA A 365 2.02 9.31 1.80
CA ALA A 365 1.40 10.62 1.91
C ALA A 365 2.00 11.46 3.03
N LEU A 366 1.99 10.97 4.28
CA LEU A 366 2.42 11.80 5.41
C LEU A 366 3.90 12.16 5.32
N ASP A 367 4.78 11.17 5.18
CA ASP A 367 6.23 11.41 5.12
C ASP A 367 6.59 12.30 3.92
N ALA A 368 5.98 12.04 2.76
CA ALA A 368 6.15 12.87 1.57
C ALA A 368 5.73 14.33 1.85
N SER A 369 4.59 14.54 2.50
CA SER A 369 4.10 15.87 2.84
C SER A 369 5.00 16.61 3.83
N LEU A 370 5.61 15.90 4.78
CA LEU A 370 6.52 16.50 5.76
C LEU A 370 7.78 17.06 5.07
N LEU A 371 8.27 16.41 4.02
CA LEU A 371 9.42 16.90 3.24
C LEU A 371 9.17 18.22 2.52
N TRP A 372 7.91 18.64 2.34
CA TRP A 372 7.58 19.91 1.69
C TRP A 372 8.13 21.13 2.40
N SER A 373 8.43 21.06 3.71
CA SER A 373 9.09 22.16 4.41
C SER A 373 10.47 22.49 3.84
N ARG A 374 11.18 21.51 3.25
CA ARG A 374 12.49 21.71 2.60
C ARG A 374 12.42 22.56 1.33
N VAL A 375 11.23 22.75 0.79
CA VAL A 375 10.96 23.65 -0.35
C VAL A 375 11.04 25.11 0.08
N LEU A 376 10.96 25.40 1.38
CA LEU A 376 11.12 26.75 1.88
C LEU A 376 12.60 27.18 1.80
N PRO A 377 12.94 28.30 1.14
CA PRO A 377 14.33 28.76 1.08
C PRO A 377 14.97 28.92 2.46
N GLY A 378 16.15 28.31 2.66
CA GLY A 378 16.86 28.28 3.94
C GLY A 378 16.58 27.05 4.79
N HIS A 379 15.62 26.20 4.40
CA HIS A 379 15.20 25.00 5.12
C HIS A 379 15.57 23.70 4.37
N GLU A 380 16.44 23.77 3.37
CA GLU A 380 16.78 22.64 2.50
C GLU A 380 17.35 21.42 3.27
N ASN A 381 17.99 21.69 4.41
CA ASN A 381 18.65 20.69 5.25
C ASN A 381 17.80 20.28 6.48
N ASP A 382 16.63 20.87 6.68
CA ASP A 382 15.76 20.58 7.82
C ASP A 382 15.39 19.10 7.86
N GLN A 383 15.21 18.51 9.03
CA GLN A 383 14.80 17.11 9.18
C GLN A 383 13.33 17.04 9.63
N PRO A 384 12.34 17.22 8.74
CA PRO A 384 10.94 17.41 9.15
C PRO A 384 10.22 16.13 9.61
N ILE A 385 10.81 14.96 9.39
CA ILE A 385 10.32 13.68 9.87
C ILE A 385 11.13 13.38 11.12
N ALA A 386 10.46 13.44 12.27
CA ALA A 386 11.09 13.18 13.55
C ALA A 386 11.62 11.74 13.58
N LEU A 387 12.89 11.56 13.94
CA LEU A 387 13.55 10.25 13.97
C LEU A 387 13.03 9.32 15.09
N ASP A 388 12.26 9.87 16.02
CA ASP A 388 11.57 9.17 17.11
C ASP A 388 10.08 8.90 16.80
N ARG A 389 9.57 9.34 15.64
CA ARG A 389 8.21 9.01 15.22
C ARG A 389 8.08 7.52 14.95
N ILE A 390 7.11 6.89 15.62
CA ILE A 390 6.82 5.47 15.47
C ILE A 390 5.70 5.26 14.44
N VAL A 391 5.97 4.42 13.45
CA VAL A 391 4.99 3.84 12.53
C VAL A 391 4.67 2.42 12.98
N TRP A 392 3.40 2.13 13.26
CA TRP A 392 2.97 0.81 13.73
C TRP A 392 2.61 -0.11 12.57
N THR A 393 2.98 -1.38 12.69
CA THR A 393 2.55 -2.46 11.80
C THR A 393 1.99 -3.62 12.62
N GLY A 394 1.12 -4.42 11.99
CA GLY A 394 0.39 -5.49 12.66
C GLY A 394 -1.11 -5.16 12.78
N PRO A 395 -1.88 -5.84 13.64
CA PRO A 395 -1.42 -6.93 14.48
C PRO A 395 -0.92 -8.14 13.67
N TYR A 396 0.04 -8.85 14.24
CA TYR A 396 0.54 -10.16 13.82
C TYR A 396 0.02 -11.19 14.81
N ALA A 397 -0.60 -12.26 14.31
CA ALA A 397 -1.20 -13.31 15.13
C ALA A 397 -1.46 -14.57 14.30
N GLY A 398 -1.62 -15.70 15.00
CA GLY A 398 -2.00 -16.98 14.43
C GLY A 398 -3.47 -17.29 14.59
N LEU A 399 -4.35 -16.33 14.33
CA LEU A 399 -5.80 -16.57 14.36
C LEU A 399 -6.23 -17.45 13.17
N SER A 400 -5.74 -18.68 13.16
CA SER A 400 -6.31 -19.83 12.49
C SER A 400 -7.40 -20.35 13.44
N TYR A 401 -8.65 -20.30 13.00
CA TYR A 401 -9.77 -20.83 13.77
C TYR A 401 -9.51 -22.30 14.14
N MET A 402 -9.34 -22.60 15.42
CA MET A 402 -9.46 -23.95 15.97
C MET A 402 -10.62 -23.97 16.97
N GLU A 403 -11.59 -24.84 16.71
CA GLU A 403 -12.80 -25.07 17.50
C GLU A 403 -12.47 -25.33 18.99
N GLY A 404 -13.12 -24.59 19.90
CA GLY A 404 -13.00 -24.76 21.35
C GLY A 404 -12.12 -23.75 22.10
N ASN A 405 -11.47 -22.80 21.42
CA ASN A 405 -10.49 -21.89 22.03
C ASN A 405 -11.04 -20.46 22.27
N GLU A 406 -12.02 -20.35 23.17
CA GLU A 406 -12.68 -19.09 23.56
C GLU A 406 -11.93 -18.34 24.67
N HIS A 407 -10.63 -18.11 24.51
CA HIS A 407 -9.93 -17.26 25.47
C HIS A 407 -10.31 -15.80 25.22
N ASN A 408 -11.02 -15.19 26.17
CA ASN A 408 -11.42 -13.78 26.23
C ASN A 408 -10.35 -12.85 25.63
N PHE A 409 -10.42 -12.65 24.33
CA PHE A 409 -9.48 -11.82 23.60
C PHE A 409 -9.86 -10.38 23.88
N THR A 410 -9.23 -9.83 24.92
CA THR A 410 -9.14 -8.39 25.05
C THR A 410 -7.93 -8.00 24.22
N ILE A 411 -8.12 -7.13 23.24
CA ILE A 411 -7.00 -6.38 22.63
C ILE A 411 -6.33 -5.69 23.83
N GLY A 412 -5.26 -6.29 24.33
CA GLY A 412 -4.62 -5.80 25.54
C GLY A 412 -3.98 -4.47 25.23
N ASP A 413 -4.32 -3.43 25.98
CA ASP A 413 -3.64 -2.12 25.97
C ASP A 413 -2.27 -2.26 26.62
N ILE A 414 -1.41 -3.02 25.98
CA ILE A 414 -0.09 -3.31 26.47
C ILE A 414 0.91 -2.70 25.50
N HIS A 415 1.53 -1.65 25.99
CA HIS A 415 2.40 -0.79 25.21
C HIS A 415 3.78 -0.77 25.84
N GLU A 416 4.75 -1.35 25.14
CA GLU A 416 6.15 -1.06 25.40
C GLU A 416 6.65 -0.13 24.30
N GLN A 417 6.59 1.16 24.60
CA GLN A 417 6.96 2.25 23.71
C GLN A 417 7.98 3.12 24.41
N SER A 418 9.14 3.30 23.81
CA SER A 418 10.14 4.28 24.27
C SER A 418 10.46 5.30 23.18
N GLY A 419 10.30 4.95 21.90
CA GLY A 419 10.90 5.70 20.78
C GLY A 419 12.44 5.70 20.83
N ARG A 420 13.03 5.07 21.87
CA ARG A 420 14.45 4.93 22.11
C ARG A 420 14.98 3.69 21.43
N ARG A 421 16.29 3.60 21.36
CA ARG A 421 16.95 2.47 20.74
C ARG A 421 16.79 1.21 21.57
N LEU A 422 16.43 0.13 20.87
CA LEU A 422 16.46 -1.23 21.39
C LEU A 422 17.92 -1.66 21.59
N THR A 423 18.27 -2.12 22.79
CA THR A 423 19.63 -2.51 23.18
C THR A 423 19.76 -4.00 23.40
N ARG A 424 18.69 -4.66 23.83
CA ARG A 424 18.67 -6.10 24.08
C ARG A 424 17.31 -6.69 23.81
N ILE A 425 17.31 -7.91 23.29
CA ILE A 425 16.10 -8.74 23.18
C ILE A 425 16.34 -9.99 24.03
N LYS A 426 15.37 -10.31 24.88
CA LYS A 426 15.35 -11.57 25.61
C LYS A 426 14.18 -12.41 25.14
N VAL A 427 14.47 -13.68 24.90
CA VAL A 427 13.49 -14.66 24.43
C VAL A 427 13.55 -15.86 25.35
N ARG A 428 12.41 -16.30 25.87
CA ARG A 428 12.27 -17.63 26.44
C ARG A 428 11.56 -18.52 25.45
N ALA A 429 12.20 -19.62 25.07
CA ALA A 429 11.65 -20.52 24.08
C ALA A 429 12.04 -21.98 24.33
N ALA A 430 11.15 -22.87 23.93
CA ALA A 430 11.41 -24.29 23.72
C ALA A 430 10.89 -24.66 22.32
N ASP A 431 9.82 -25.45 22.25
CA ASP A 431 9.14 -25.76 20.99
C ASP A 431 8.27 -24.58 20.51
N ARG A 432 7.87 -23.69 21.42
CA ARG A 432 7.19 -22.42 21.15
C ARG A 432 7.88 -21.26 21.85
N ILE A 433 7.43 -20.03 21.60
CA ILE A 433 7.86 -18.85 22.36
C ILE A 433 7.06 -18.78 23.65
N ASP A 434 7.76 -18.88 24.78
CA ASP A 434 7.17 -18.81 26.11
C ASP A 434 7.09 -17.36 26.60
N ALA A 435 8.15 -16.58 26.41
CA ALA A 435 8.17 -15.17 26.81
C ALA A 435 9.10 -14.29 25.96
N LEU A 436 8.77 -13.01 25.85
CA LEU A 436 9.57 -11.98 25.19
C LEU A 436 9.81 -10.79 26.12
N ARG A 437 10.96 -10.13 25.97
CA ARG A 437 11.26 -8.85 26.63
C ARG A 437 12.20 -8.02 25.75
N PHE A 438 11.95 -6.72 25.69
CA PHE A 438 12.69 -5.77 24.85
C PHE A 438 13.28 -4.66 25.73
N ASP A 439 14.60 -4.61 25.89
CA ASP A 439 15.27 -3.56 26.66
C ASP A 439 15.68 -2.40 25.74
N PHE A 440 15.57 -1.18 26.25
CA PHE A 440 15.88 0.05 25.53
C PHE A 440 17.00 0.82 26.23
N ASP A 441 17.56 1.83 25.55
CA ASP A 441 18.64 2.67 26.10
C ASP A 441 18.29 3.29 27.47
N ASP A 442 17.02 3.63 27.70
CA ASP A 442 16.56 4.37 28.88
C ASP A 442 15.97 3.47 29.98
N ARG A 443 15.62 2.22 29.65
CA ARG A 443 15.03 1.29 30.62
C ARG A 443 15.06 -0.15 30.13
N ASP A 444 15.06 -1.04 31.11
CA ASP A 444 14.72 -2.44 30.93
C ASP A 444 13.23 -2.60 30.58
N GLY A 445 12.94 -3.52 29.66
CA GLY A 445 11.58 -3.84 29.31
C GLY A 445 10.91 -4.77 30.30
N ARG A 446 9.59 -4.94 30.15
CA ARG A 446 8.84 -5.98 30.88
C ARG A 446 8.81 -7.29 30.10
N TRP A 447 8.56 -8.39 30.82
CA TRP A 447 8.30 -9.67 30.18
C TRP A 447 6.84 -9.77 29.72
N PHE A 448 6.63 -10.36 28.54
CA PHE A 448 5.34 -10.78 27.99
C PHE A 448 5.35 -12.30 27.87
N GLY A 449 4.28 -12.98 28.29
CA GLY A 449 4.20 -14.44 28.30
C GLY A 449 4.64 -15.09 29.62
N ASN A 450 4.92 -16.40 29.56
CA ASN A 450 5.28 -17.23 30.69
C ASN A 450 6.78 -17.18 31.00
N THR A 451 7.17 -16.36 31.98
CA THR A 451 8.56 -16.19 32.42
C THR A 451 9.16 -17.41 33.13
N SER A 452 8.38 -18.46 33.38
CA SER A 452 8.88 -19.74 33.92
C SER A 452 9.13 -20.79 32.84
N GLY A 453 8.59 -20.60 31.62
CA GLY A 453 8.73 -21.54 30.50
C GLY A 453 10.03 -21.36 29.73
N GLY A 454 10.41 -22.39 28.97
CA GLY A 454 11.50 -22.36 28.01
C GLY A 454 12.90 -22.10 28.57
N LYS A 455 13.89 -22.15 27.69
CA LYS A 455 15.26 -21.67 27.96
C LYS A 455 15.33 -20.18 27.60
N GLU A 456 15.99 -19.38 28.44
CA GLU A 456 16.26 -17.97 28.15
C GLU A 456 17.44 -17.82 27.18
N TYR A 457 17.25 -16.95 26.19
CA TYR A 457 18.22 -16.50 25.21
C TYR A 457 18.30 -14.98 25.26
N THR A 458 19.49 -14.44 25.00
CA THR A 458 19.74 -13.00 24.98
C THR A 458 20.41 -12.62 23.67
N ILE A 459 19.90 -11.57 23.04
CA ILE A 459 20.52 -10.88 21.90
C ILE A 459 20.88 -9.48 22.37
N ASP A 460 22.17 -9.20 22.55
CA ASP A 460 22.65 -7.83 22.73
C ASP A 460 22.83 -7.16 21.35
N LEU A 461 22.38 -5.92 21.23
CA LEU A 461 22.45 -5.11 20.02
C LEU A 461 23.55 -4.05 20.18
N PRO A 462 24.74 -4.24 19.58
CA PRO A 462 25.83 -3.27 19.64
C PRO A 462 25.44 -1.91 19.09
N THR A 463 26.20 -0.87 19.43
CA THR A 463 26.00 0.47 18.87
C THR A 463 26.09 0.45 17.35
N GLY A 464 25.06 1.03 16.71
CA GLY A 464 24.89 1.01 15.25
C GLY A 464 24.14 -0.20 14.70
N VAL A 465 23.94 -1.26 15.50
CA VAL A 465 23.15 -2.43 15.09
C VAL A 465 21.70 -2.28 15.57
N PHE A 466 20.76 -2.60 14.70
CA PHE A 466 19.32 -2.52 14.98
C PHE A 466 18.57 -3.66 14.29
N VAL A 467 17.36 -3.94 14.74
CA VAL A 467 16.46 -4.91 14.11
C VAL A 467 15.80 -4.26 12.90
N THR A 468 15.94 -4.88 11.73
CA THR A 468 15.36 -4.44 10.45
C THR A 468 14.03 -5.13 10.16
N SER A 469 13.86 -6.37 10.60
CA SER A 469 12.60 -7.09 10.51
C SER A 469 12.44 -8.15 11.60
N ILE A 470 11.18 -8.48 11.86
CA ILE A 470 10.77 -9.58 12.73
C ILE A 470 9.90 -10.53 11.91
N GLU A 471 10.30 -11.79 11.82
CA GLU A 471 9.49 -12.85 11.24
C GLU A 471 8.84 -13.66 12.36
N THR A 472 7.60 -14.06 12.16
CA THR A 472 6.82 -14.79 13.16
C THR A 472 6.08 -15.94 12.53
N TRP A 473 5.98 -17.05 13.26
CA TRP A 473 5.22 -18.23 12.87
C TRP A 473 4.21 -18.50 13.95
N TRP A 474 2.95 -18.54 13.54
CA TRP A 474 1.85 -18.59 14.47
C TRP A 474 0.95 -19.78 14.25
N ASN A 475 0.56 -20.41 15.36
CA ASN A 475 -0.49 -21.42 15.39
C ASN A 475 -1.27 -21.19 16.67
N PHE A 476 -2.19 -20.20 16.63
CA PHE A 476 -2.81 -19.55 17.78
C PHE A 476 -1.83 -18.79 18.69
N ASP A 477 -0.83 -19.48 19.22
CA ASP A 477 0.30 -18.90 19.94
C ASP A 477 1.43 -18.54 18.97
N LEU A 478 2.38 -17.72 19.44
CA LEU A 478 3.65 -17.51 18.77
C LEU A 478 4.55 -18.75 18.91
N PHE A 479 4.68 -19.53 17.85
CA PHE A 479 5.48 -20.76 17.83
C PHE A 479 6.95 -20.48 17.57
N ALA A 480 7.25 -19.64 16.59
CA ALA A 480 8.61 -19.23 16.31
C ALA A 480 8.69 -17.74 16.04
N ILE A 481 9.88 -17.19 16.30
CA ILE A 481 10.21 -15.79 16.00
C ILE A 481 11.65 -15.73 15.50
N ALA A 482 11.86 -14.90 14.48
CA ALA A 482 13.19 -14.60 13.98
C ALA A 482 13.43 -13.10 13.89
N PHE A 483 14.59 -12.65 14.37
CA PHE A 483 15.03 -11.26 14.29
C PHE A 483 16.11 -11.13 13.22
N ARG A 484 15.92 -10.22 12.27
CA ARG A 484 16.96 -9.81 11.32
C ARG A 484 17.58 -8.51 11.77
N LEU A 485 18.91 -8.47 11.79
CA LEU A 485 19.68 -7.29 12.18
C LEU A 485 20.25 -6.57 10.96
N SER A 486 20.57 -5.29 11.14
CA SER A 486 21.16 -4.43 10.10
C SER A 486 22.55 -4.85 9.65
N ASP A 487 23.25 -5.66 10.43
CA ASP A 487 24.57 -6.22 10.11
C ASP A 487 24.49 -7.59 9.42
N GLY A 488 23.29 -8.01 9.01
CA GLY A 488 23.04 -9.27 8.31
C GLY A 488 22.87 -10.49 9.21
N ARG A 489 23.09 -10.37 10.53
CA ARG A 489 22.81 -11.47 11.46
C ARG A 489 21.32 -11.79 11.53
N ARG A 490 21.02 -13.06 11.77
CA ARG A 490 19.67 -13.59 11.98
C ARG A 490 19.67 -14.46 13.25
N TYR A 491 18.64 -14.29 14.08
CA TYR A 491 18.44 -15.07 15.29
C TYR A 491 17.05 -15.70 15.26
N ASP A 492 16.99 -17.03 15.32
CA ASP A 492 15.76 -17.81 15.25
C ASP A 492 15.48 -18.51 16.59
N PHE A 493 14.24 -18.50 17.04
CA PHE A 493 13.80 -19.17 18.27
C PHE A 493 12.46 -19.88 18.06
N GLY A 494 12.22 -20.93 18.86
CA GLY A 494 11.06 -21.80 18.71
C GLY A 494 11.22 -22.82 17.58
N LYS A 495 10.19 -23.62 17.33
CA LYS A 495 10.13 -24.54 16.18
C LYS A 495 9.08 -24.04 15.19
N SER A 496 9.47 -23.89 13.93
CA SER A 496 8.55 -23.68 12.82
C SER A 496 8.28 -25.00 12.08
N GLY A 497 7.01 -25.37 11.91
CA GLY A 497 6.52 -26.58 11.26
C GLY A 497 5.44 -26.33 10.20
N ARG A 498 4.78 -27.41 9.75
CA ARG A 498 3.68 -27.32 8.77
C ARG A 498 2.40 -26.85 9.47
N GLY A 499 1.76 -25.83 8.92
CA GLY A 499 0.43 -25.34 9.36
C GLY A 499 0.46 -24.02 10.12
N GLU A 500 1.64 -23.47 10.43
CA GLU A 500 1.77 -22.14 11.01
C GLU A 500 1.61 -21.04 9.95
N VAL A 501 1.03 -19.92 10.37
CA VAL A 501 0.95 -18.70 9.58
C VAL A 501 2.27 -17.95 9.74
N HIS A 502 3.04 -17.84 8.67
CA HIS A 502 4.25 -17.01 8.63
C HIS A 502 3.87 -15.56 8.33
N GLN A 503 4.38 -14.63 9.13
CA GLN A 503 4.15 -13.20 8.95
C GLN A 503 5.46 -12.43 9.17
N VAL A 504 5.67 -11.38 8.37
CA VAL A 504 6.87 -10.54 8.43
C VAL A 504 6.50 -9.10 8.79
N ALA A 505 7.12 -8.60 9.85
CA ALA A 505 7.11 -7.20 10.22
C ALA A 505 8.39 -6.53 9.71
N ALA A 506 8.24 -5.64 8.74
CA ALA A 506 9.33 -4.82 8.23
C ALA A 506 8.78 -3.47 7.77
N TYR A 507 9.64 -2.44 7.85
CA TYR A 507 9.38 -1.13 7.28
C TYR A 507 10.70 -0.59 6.68
N PRO A 508 10.76 -0.31 5.37
CA PRO A 508 12.01 0.08 4.70
C PRO A 508 12.66 1.33 5.32
N GLU A 509 13.99 1.34 5.41
CA GLU A 509 14.77 2.45 5.99
C GLU A 509 14.36 2.84 7.42
N HIS A 510 13.86 1.87 8.19
CA HIS A 510 13.46 2.06 9.58
C HIS A 510 14.03 0.94 10.47
N ALA A 511 14.10 1.23 11.77
CA ALA A 511 14.48 0.29 12.81
C ALA A 511 13.29 -0.01 13.73
N VAL A 512 13.20 -1.23 14.24
CA VAL A 512 12.23 -1.56 15.30
C VAL A 512 12.58 -0.79 16.57
N ARG A 513 11.64 0.02 17.08
CA ARG A 513 11.74 0.80 18.33
C ARG A 513 10.53 0.68 19.26
N GLY A 514 9.49 -0.02 18.83
CA GLY A 514 8.29 -0.22 19.64
C GLY A 514 7.76 -1.63 19.47
N ILE A 515 7.21 -2.19 20.53
CA ILE A 515 6.51 -3.47 20.50
C ILE A 515 5.23 -3.35 21.31
N LYS A 516 4.12 -3.82 20.77
CA LYS A 516 2.88 -4.08 21.54
C LYS A 516 2.65 -5.58 21.51
N LEU A 517 2.41 -6.19 22.65
CA LEU A 517 2.17 -7.62 22.78
C LEU A 517 0.98 -7.86 23.69
N ALA A 518 0.09 -8.74 23.29
CA ALA A 518 -0.90 -9.29 24.22
C ALA A 518 -0.19 -10.17 25.27
N ASP A 519 -0.72 -10.21 26.51
CA ASP A 519 -0.06 -10.86 27.66
C ASP A 519 0.36 -12.32 27.44
N ARG A 520 -0.34 -13.03 26.56
CA ARG A 520 -0.08 -14.44 26.23
C ARG A 520 0.60 -14.66 24.88
N LEU A 521 1.18 -13.61 24.29
CA LEU A 521 1.82 -13.68 22.97
C LEU A 521 0.90 -14.24 21.89
N HIS A 522 -0.38 -13.85 21.90
CA HIS A 522 -1.34 -14.18 20.83
C HIS A 522 -1.39 -13.10 19.74
N GLU A 523 -0.88 -11.91 20.04
CA GLU A 523 -0.92 -10.75 19.16
C GLU A 523 0.35 -9.92 19.35
N MET A 524 0.92 -9.44 18.25
CA MET A 524 2.07 -8.53 18.26
C MET A 524 1.86 -7.36 17.30
N HIS A 525 2.22 -6.15 17.71
CA HIS A 525 2.45 -5.03 16.79
C HIS A 525 3.91 -4.60 16.89
N VAL A 526 4.46 -4.15 15.78
CA VAL A 526 5.85 -3.72 15.68
C VAL A 526 5.87 -2.26 15.26
N GLY A 527 6.53 -1.45 16.07
CA GLY A 527 6.72 -0.02 15.86
C GLY A 527 8.09 0.25 15.26
N PHE A 528 8.11 0.99 14.16
CA PHE A 528 9.30 1.34 13.39
C PHE A 528 9.57 2.83 13.46
N THR A 529 10.82 3.25 13.62
CA THR A 529 11.21 4.67 13.48
C THR A 529 12.26 4.81 12.37
N PRO A 530 12.36 5.98 11.72
CA PRO A 530 13.37 6.23 10.70
C PRO A 530 14.79 5.94 11.23
N LEU A 531 15.68 5.47 10.34
CA LEU A 531 17.09 5.29 10.68
C LEU A 531 17.79 6.63 10.99
N PRO A 532 18.85 6.64 11.81
CA PRO A 532 19.61 7.87 12.08
C PRO A 532 20.16 8.55 10.82
N ASP A 533 20.43 7.77 9.77
CA ASP A 533 20.93 8.22 8.47
C ASP A 533 19.84 8.23 7.37
N TYR A 534 18.57 8.23 7.76
CA TYR A 534 17.41 8.16 6.85
C TYR A 534 17.48 9.17 5.70
N TYR A 535 17.81 10.42 6.00
CA TYR A 535 17.89 11.48 4.99
C TYR A 535 19.04 11.29 4.00
N GLN A 536 20.20 10.81 4.48
CA GLN A 536 21.35 10.51 3.64
C GLN A 536 21.02 9.34 2.70
N ARG A 537 20.34 8.31 3.22
CA ARG A 537 19.93 7.15 2.43
C ARG A 537 18.93 7.52 1.34
N ILE A 538 17.91 8.33 1.65
CA ILE A 538 16.95 8.77 0.63
C ILE A 538 17.65 9.65 -0.40
N ALA A 539 18.51 10.57 0.02
CA ALA A 539 19.25 11.44 -0.90
C ALA A 539 20.23 10.67 -1.81
N ALA A 540 20.73 9.52 -1.37
CA ALA A 540 21.67 8.68 -2.12
C ALA A 540 20.99 7.71 -3.11
N LYS A 541 19.66 7.54 -3.04
CA LYS A 541 18.95 6.68 -4.00
C LYS A 541 18.99 7.35 -5.38
N PRO A 542 19.37 6.62 -6.46
CA PRO A 542 19.29 7.14 -7.81
C PRO A 542 17.82 7.49 -8.12
N ALA A 543 17.64 8.65 -8.77
CA ALA A 543 16.34 9.14 -9.20
C ALA A 543 15.77 8.33 -10.36
#